data_AF-A0A2V8HSG5-F1
#
_entry.id   AF-A0A2V8HSG5-F1
#
_cell.length_a   1.000
_cell.length_b   1.000
_cell.length_c   1.000
_cell.angle_alpha   90.00
_cell.angle_beta   90.00
_cell.angle_gamma   90.00
#
_symmetry.space_group_name_H-M   'P 1'
#
loop_
_entity.id
_entity.type
_entity.pdbx_description
1 polymer ?
#
loop_
_entity_poly.entity_id
_entity_poly.type
_entity_poly.pdbx_seq_one_letter_code
_entity_poly.pdbx_strand_id
1 'polypeptide(L)'
;MRPSIIGVIPYRPYVYRPSYRAYGYGYYDPYAYPAAPYGYYNPIPGRPYGGVRITGVPRDAQVFADGYYVGVVNDFDGIFQHLNLEAGPHHIEIVEPGLQPIAFDVIVRPGQTITYRAEMYGAYQPY
;
A
#
# COMPACT_ATOMS: atom_id res chain seq x y z
N MET A 1 12.24 8.74 5.21
CA MET A 1 11.34 9.89 5.46
C MET A 1 10.10 9.40 6.20
N ARG A 2 9.42 10.26 6.96
CA ARG A 2 8.20 9.88 7.69
C ARG A 2 6.97 10.49 7.00
N PRO A 3 6.01 9.68 6.51
CA PRO A 3 4.78 10.21 5.95
C PRO A 3 3.94 10.89 7.03
N SER A 4 3.08 11.83 6.62
CA SER A 4 2.18 12.56 7.52
C SER A 4 0.73 12.13 7.33
N ILE A 5 -0.04 12.12 8.41
CA ILE A 5 -1.48 11.88 8.33
C ILE A 5 -2.17 13.18 7.92
N ILE A 6 -2.93 13.13 6.84
CA ILE A 6 -3.65 14.30 6.29
C ILE A 6 -5.18 14.15 6.38
N GLY A 7 -5.67 13.00 6.82
CA GLY A 7 -7.11 12.78 7.00
C GLY A 7 -7.43 11.42 7.58
N VAL A 8 -8.58 11.34 8.24
CA VAL A 8 -9.19 10.09 8.71
C VAL A 8 -10.65 10.11 8.29
N ILE A 9 -11.10 9.10 7.57
CA ILE A 9 -12.48 8.97 7.09
C ILE A 9 -13.08 7.63 7.54
N PRO A 10 -14.41 7.48 7.56
CA PRO A 10 -15.03 6.19 7.81
C PRO A 10 -14.58 5.15 6.79
N TYR A 11 -14.18 3.98 7.28
CA TYR A 11 -13.82 2.85 6.44
C TYR A 11 -15.02 2.38 5.63
N ARG A 12 -14.78 2.10 4.35
CA ARG A 12 -15.73 1.45 3.45
C ARG A 12 -15.01 0.29 2.77
N PRO A 13 -15.44 -0.97 2.96
CA PRO A 13 -14.80 -2.11 2.33
C PRO A 13 -14.61 -1.86 0.83
N TYR A 14 -13.38 -2.02 0.35
CA TYR A 14 -13.07 -1.80 -1.06
C TYR A 14 -12.53 -3.09 -1.65
N VAL A 15 -13.31 -3.71 -2.53
CA VAL A 15 -12.82 -4.87 -3.28
C VAL A 15 -12.01 -4.36 -4.45
N TYR A 16 -10.72 -4.68 -4.44
CA TYR A 16 -9.81 -4.30 -5.50
C TYR A 16 -9.16 -5.53 -6.12
N ARG A 17 -8.90 -5.47 -7.42
CA ARG A 17 -8.17 -6.48 -8.16
C ARG A 17 -6.88 -5.84 -8.63
N PRO A 18 -5.72 -6.19 -8.03
CA PRO A 18 -4.44 -5.70 -8.46
C PRO A 18 -4.33 -5.76 -9.97
N SER A 19 -4.01 -4.62 -10.56
CA SER A 19 -3.41 -4.63 -11.87
C SER A 19 -2.12 -5.42 -11.72
N TYR A 20 -2.14 -6.70 -12.11
CA TYR A 20 -0.94 -7.49 -12.29
C TYR A 20 -0.19 -6.96 -13.51
N ARG A 21 0.14 -5.65 -13.52
CA ARG A 21 1.29 -5.14 -14.26
C ARG A 21 2.54 -5.53 -13.47
N ALA A 22 2.71 -6.84 -13.34
CA ALA A 22 4.01 -7.40 -13.04
C ALA A 22 4.88 -7.05 -14.25
N TYR A 23 5.87 -6.22 -14.02
CA TYR A 23 7.08 -6.24 -14.82
C TYR A 23 7.56 -7.71 -14.87
N GLY A 24 7.27 -8.42 -15.96
CA GLY A 24 7.70 -9.80 -16.17
C GLY A 24 6.59 -10.86 -16.10
N TYR A 25 5.77 -10.96 -17.15
CA TYR A 25 5.01 -12.19 -17.43
C TYR A 25 5.84 -13.09 -18.35
N GLY A 26 6.40 -14.16 -17.79
CA GLY A 26 6.96 -15.27 -18.57
C GLY A 26 8.10 -15.98 -17.85
N TYR A 27 7.82 -17.20 -17.39
CA TYR A 27 8.76 -18.16 -16.78
C TYR A 27 9.31 -17.79 -15.40
N TYR A 28 9.00 -18.64 -14.42
CA TYR A 28 9.67 -18.80 -13.11
C TYR A 28 10.51 -17.60 -12.69
N ASP A 29 9.83 -16.56 -12.17
CA ASP A 29 10.52 -15.42 -11.59
C ASP A 29 10.88 -15.76 -10.13
N PRO A 30 12.16 -15.99 -9.80
CA PRO A 30 12.59 -16.20 -8.42
C PRO A 30 12.40 -14.95 -7.55
N TYR A 31 12.04 -13.81 -8.15
CA TYR A 31 11.67 -12.56 -7.47
C TYR A 31 10.15 -12.34 -7.43
N ALA A 32 9.34 -13.34 -7.79
CA ALA A 32 7.90 -13.28 -7.58
C ALA A 32 7.60 -13.09 -6.09
N TYR A 33 6.99 -11.96 -5.74
CA TYR A 33 6.58 -11.68 -4.37
C TYR A 33 5.61 -12.76 -3.87
N PRO A 34 5.69 -13.13 -2.57
CA PRO A 34 4.74 -14.05 -1.99
C PRO A 34 3.32 -13.51 -2.16
N ALA A 35 2.38 -14.43 -2.43
CA ALA A 35 0.98 -14.07 -2.60
C ALA A 35 0.45 -13.38 -1.33
N ALA A 36 -0.04 -12.16 -1.48
CA ALA A 36 -0.58 -11.42 -0.35
C ALA A 36 -1.86 -12.09 0.21
N PRO A 37 -2.13 -11.96 1.51
CA PRO A 37 -3.38 -12.38 2.13
C PRO A 37 -4.62 -11.91 1.37
N TYR A 38 -5.58 -12.81 1.19
CA TYR A 38 -6.85 -12.52 0.49
C TYR A 38 -7.59 -11.31 1.07
N GLY A 39 -7.48 -11.10 2.38
CA GLY A 39 -8.11 -10.00 3.11
C GLY A 39 -7.68 -8.59 2.67
N TYR A 40 -6.49 -8.44 2.07
CA TYR A 40 -6.05 -7.15 1.53
C TYR A 40 -6.82 -6.75 0.27
N TYR A 41 -7.24 -7.74 -0.53
CA TYR A 41 -7.99 -7.54 -1.77
C TYR A 41 -9.50 -7.57 -1.58
N ASN A 42 -9.95 -8.45 -0.67
CA ASN A 42 -11.36 -8.61 -0.35
C ASN A 42 -11.51 -8.83 1.17
N PRO A 43 -11.94 -7.79 1.91
CA PRO A 43 -12.15 -7.87 3.35
C PRO A 43 -13.05 -9.03 3.75
N ILE A 44 -12.61 -9.84 4.72
CA ILE A 44 -13.34 -11.01 5.19
C ILE A 44 -14.47 -10.60 6.16
N PRO A 45 -15.74 -10.95 5.89
CA PRO A 45 -16.83 -10.64 6.81
C PRO A 45 -16.56 -11.15 8.23
N GLY A 46 -16.90 -10.33 9.24
CA GLY A 46 -16.72 -10.68 10.65
C GLY A 46 -15.33 -10.38 11.24
N ARG A 47 -14.36 -9.93 10.44
CA ARG A 47 -13.08 -9.41 10.95
C ARG A 47 -13.10 -7.88 11.04
N PRO A 48 -12.44 -7.28 12.05
CA PRO A 48 -12.29 -5.84 12.13
C PRO A 48 -11.29 -5.35 11.07
N TYR A 49 -11.70 -4.41 10.22
CA TYR A 49 -10.84 -3.79 9.22
C TYR A 49 -10.82 -2.26 9.36
N GLY A 50 -9.72 -1.69 8.90
CA GLY A 50 -9.61 -0.29 8.51
C GLY A 50 -8.95 -0.17 7.14
N GLY A 51 -8.58 1.06 6.78
CA GLY A 51 -7.95 1.35 5.49
C GLY A 51 -6.73 2.24 5.62
N VAL A 52 -5.82 2.11 4.66
CA VAL A 52 -4.71 3.04 4.47
C VAL A 52 -4.77 3.59 3.05
N ARG A 53 -4.92 4.91 2.94
CA ARG A 53 -4.86 5.63 1.66
C ARG A 53 -3.50 6.31 1.54
N ILE A 54 -2.86 6.20 0.37
CA ILE A 54 -1.51 6.71 0.13
C ILE A 54 -1.56 7.78 -0.95
N THR A 55 -0.93 8.93 -0.71
CA THR A 55 -0.88 10.06 -1.65
C THR A 55 0.50 10.71 -1.65
N GLY A 56 0.79 11.52 -2.67
CA GLY A 56 2.02 12.34 -2.74
C GLY A 56 3.26 11.67 -3.33
N VAL A 57 3.12 10.43 -3.80
CA VAL A 57 4.18 9.64 -4.44
C VAL A 57 3.75 9.22 -5.85
N PRO A 58 4.66 8.73 -6.72
CA PRO A 58 4.31 8.29 -8.07
C PRO A 58 3.20 7.23 -8.07
N ARG A 59 2.29 7.31 -9.04
CA ARG A 59 1.13 6.42 -9.16
C ARG A 59 1.52 4.96 -9.40
N ASP A 60 2.64 4.73 -10.08
CA ASP A 60 3.15 3.40 -10.41
C ASP A 60 4.08 2.81 -9.32
N ALA A 61 4.31 3.55 -8.23
CA ALA A 61 5.12 3.08 -7.12
C ALA A 61 4.48 1.86 -6.46
N GLN A 62 5.30 0.85 -6.19
CA GLN A 62 4.90 -0.41 -5.60
C GLN A 62 4.63 -0.22 -4.11
N VAL A 63 3.54 -0.81 -3.62
CA VAL A 63 3.15 -0.79 -2.21
C VAL A 63 3.24 -2.19 -1.66
N PHE A 64 3.88 -2.30 -0.50
CA PHE A 64 4.00 -3.52 0.27
C PHE A 64 3.36 -3.33 1.63
N ALA A 65 2.63 -4.35 2.07
CA ALA A 65 2.05 -4.43 3.40
C ALA A 65 2.55 -5.71 4.07
N ASP A 66 3.21 -5.56 5.22
CA ASP A 66 3.77 -6.66 6.00
C ASP A 66 4.70 -7.57 5.18
N GLY A 67 5.42 -6.98 4.22
CA GLY A 67 6.33 -7.68 3.30
C GLY A 67 5.66 -8.30 2.06
N TYR A 68 4.35 -8.18 1.91
CA TYR A 68 3.63 -8.66 0.74
C TYR A 68 3.38 -7.53 -0.26
N TYR A 69 3.64 -7.78 -1.54
CA TYR A 69 3.22 -6.87 -2.61
C TYR A 69 1.69 -6.85 -2.68
N VAL A 70 1.10 -5.66 -2.56
CA VAL A 70 -0.38 -5.50 -2.54
C VAL A 70 -0.92 -4.72 -3.73
N GLY A 71 -0.05 -4.02 -4.47
CA GLY A 71 -0.44 -3.23 -5.66
C GLY A 71 0.47 -2.03 -5.86
N VAL A 72 0.00 -1.09 -6.67
CA VAL A 72 0.65 0.22 -6.87
C VAL A 72 -0.12 1.33 -6.18
N VAL A 73 0.48 2.50 -6.00
CA VAL A 73 -0.16 3.66 -5.35
C VAL A 73 -1.48 4.05 -6.02
N ASN A 74 -1.58 3.94 -7.33
CA ASN A 74 -2.82 4.22 -8.09
C ASN A 74 -4.02 3.35 -7.67
N ASP A 75 -3.77 2.26 -6.97
CA ASP A 75 -4.81 1.37 -6.45
C ASP A 75 -5.37 1.86 -5.11
N PHE A 76 -4.69 2.82 -4.48
CA PHE A 76 -4.90 3.27 -3.11
C PHE A 76 -4.89 4.81 -2.95
N ASP A 77 -4.94 5.58 -4.04
CA ASP A 77 -4.86 7.05 -4.00
C ASP A 77 -6.21 7.76 -4.26
N GLY A 78 -7.23 7.06 -4.75
CA GLY A 78 -8.57 7.58 -5.01
C GLY A 78 -9.40 7.90 -3.74
N ILE A 79 -10.46 8.69 -3.89
CA ILE A 79 -11.33 9.13 -2.78
C ILE A 79 -12.03 7.94 -2.08
N PHE A 80 -12.32 6.87 -2.83
CA PHE A 80 -12.92 5.63 -2.32
C PHE A 80 -11.94 4.45 -2.31
N GLN A 81 -10.68 4.68 -2.70
CA GLN A 81 -9.67 3.64 -2.83
C GLN A 81 -8.72 3.70 -1.63
N HIS A 82 -8.42 2.53 -1.08
CA HIS A 82 -7.50 2.37 0.04
C HIS A 82 -7.11 0.92 0.14
N LEU A 83 -5.97 0.67 0.78
CA LEU A 83 -5.53 -0.67 1.14
C LEU A 83 -6.34 -1.14 2.34
N ASN A 84 -7.06 -2.26 2.20
CA ASN A 84 -7.74 -2.87 3.34
C ASN A 84 -6.73 -3.57 4.23
N LEU A 85 -6.78 -3.29 5.52
CA LEU A 85 -5.93 -3.94 6.52
C LEU A 85 -6.78 -4.35 7.72
N GLU A 86 -6.48 -5.53 8.27
CA GLU A 86 -7.09 -5.93 9.53
C GLU A 86 -6.74 -4.91 10.62
N ALA A 87 -7.57 -4.80 11.65
CA ALA A 87 -7.26 -3.88 12.74
C ALA A 87 -6.03 -4.37 13.51
N GLY A 88 -5.02 -3.52 13.65
CA GLY A 88 -3.75 -3.90 14.26
C GLY A 88 -2.55 -3.10 13.75
N PRO A 89 -1.34 -3.43 14.23
CA PRO A 89 -0.10 -2.89 13.68
C PRO A 89 0.19 -3.50 12.31
N HIS A 90 0.60 -2.65 11.37
CA HIS A 90 1.04 -3.05 10.04
C HIS A 90 2.28 -2.27 9.62
N HIS A 91 3.14 -2.91 8.83
CA HIS A 91 4.30 -2.27 8.23
C HIS A 91 4.03 -1.98 6.75
N ILE A 92 4.15 -0.71 6.34
CA ILE A 92 3.96 -0.28 4.96
C ILE A 92 5.30 0.14 4.36
N GLU A 93 5.60 -0.38 3.18
CA GLU A 93 6.74 0.05 2.36
C GLU A 93 6.26 0.50 0.98
N ILE A 94 6.83 1.58 0.48
CA ILE A 94 6.56 2.13 -0.85
C ILE A 94 7.88 2.23 -1.59
N VAL A 95 7.95 1.59 -2.75
CA VAL A 95 9.17 1.45 -3.56
C VAL A 95 8.90 1.95 -4.97
N GLU A 96 9.75 2.86 -5.44
CA GLU A 96 9.77 3.32 -6.82
C GLU A 96 11.22 3.24 -7.35
N PRO A 97 11.47 2.59 -8.49
CA PRO A 97 12.81 2.52 -9.07
C PRO A 97 13.46 3.90 -9.24
N GLY A 98 14.65 4.08 -8.69
CA GLY A 98 15.40 5.35 -8.76
C GLY A 98 15.04 6.38 -7.68
N LEU A 99 14.06 6.10 -6.82
CA LEU A 99 13.74 6.94 -5.65
C LEU A 99 14.11 6.21 -4.35
N GLN A 100 14.28 6.99 -3.27
CA GLN A 100 14.49 6.41 -1.95
C GLN A 100 13.18 5.75 -1.45
N PRO A 101 13.19 4.47 -1.03
CA PRO A 101 12.00 3.82 -0.48
C PRO A 101 11.52 4.49 0.81
N ILE A 102 10.21 4.43 1.05
CA ILE A 102 9.55 4.94 2.25
C ILE A 102 8.95 3.77 2.99
N ALA A 103 9.38 3.57 4.25
CA ALA A 103 8.86 2.54 5.13
C ALA A 103 8.34 3.17 6.44
N PHE A 104 7.19 2.72 6.92
CA PHE A 104 6.58 3.22 8.14
C PHE A 104 5.58 2.24 8.74
N ASP A 105 5.46 2.29 10.07
CA ASP A 105 4.46 1.52 10.81
C ASP A 105 3.17 2.32 10.98
N VAL A 106 2.05 1.63 10.87
CA VAL A 106 0.70 2.18 11.10
C VAL A 106 -0.06 1.29 12.07
N ILE A 107 -0.86 1.91 12.94
CA ILE A 107 -1.85 1.21 13.77
C ILE A 107 -3.22 1.44 13.13
N VAL A 108 -3.74 0.42 12.45
CA VAL A 108 -5.03 0.44 11.80
C VAL A 108 -6.13 0.25 12.84
N ARG A 109 -7.04 1.22 12.89
CA ARG A 109 -8.21 1.17 13.78
C ARG A 109 -9.42 0.63 13.03
N PRO A 110 -10.25 -0.18 13.68
CA PRO A 110 -11.46 -0.70 13.05
C PRO A 110 -12.39 0.45 12.64
N GLY A 111 -12.95 0.37 11.43
CA GLY A 111 -13.91 1.34 10.93
C GLY A 111 -13.30 2.66 10.46
N GLN A 112 -11.97 2.78 10.39
CA GLN A 112 -11.28 4.01 10.00
C GLN A 112 -10.33 3.77 8.81
N THR A 113 -10.35 4.69 7.85
CA THR A 113 -9.34 4.81 6.81
C THR A 113 -8.46 6.02 7.10
N ILE A 114 -7.16 5.79 7.27
CA ILE A 114 -6.16 6.84 7.51
C ILE A 114 -5.53 7.21 6.16
N THR A 115 -5.48 8.49 5.83
CA THR A 115 -4.78 9.00 4.64
C THR A 115 -3.39 9.47 5.01
N TYR A 116 -2.39 8.79 4.48
CA TYR A 116 -0.99 9.17 4.56
C TYR A 116 -0.57 9.94 3.30
N ARG A 117 0.10 11.06 3.53
CA ARG A 117 0.85 11.77 2.50
C ARG A 117 2.33 11.46 2.66
N ALA A 118 2.87 10.77 1.66
CA ALA A 118 4.28 10.46 1.54
C ALA A 118 4.92 11.39 0.50
N GLU A 119 6.20 11.68 0.65
CA GLU A 119 6.98 12.47 -0.31
C GLU A 119 8.26 11.71 -0.62
N MET A 120 8.41 11.29 -1.88
CA MET A 120 9.61 10.63 -2.36
C MET A 120 10.57 11.65 -2.96
N TYR A 121 11.85 11.46 -2.71
CA TYR A 121 12.92 12.25 -3.30
C TYR A 121 13.84 11.31 -4.09
N GLY A 122 14.46 11.86 -5.14
CA GLY A 122 15.47 11.13 -5.89
C GLY A 122 16.58 10.63 -4.97
N ALA A 123 17.04 9.40 -5.19
CA ALA A 123 18.25 8.94 -4.55
C ALA A 123 19.41 9.80 -5.09
N TYR A 124 19.89 10.77 -4.32
CA TYR A 124 21.04 11.58 -4.73
C TYR A 124 22.26 10.64 -4.76
N GLN A 125 22.75 10.30 -5.96
CA GLN A 125 24.02 9.61 -6.14
C GLN A 125 25.10 10.69 -6.40
N PRO A 126 25.88 11.11 -5.38
CA PRO A 126 27.10 11.85 -5.67
C PRO A 126 28.06 10.91 -6.40
N TYR A 127 28.60 11.39 -7.53
CA TYR A 127 29.61 10.71 -8.35
C TYR A 127 30.88 10.35 -7.56
#